data_AF-A0A062VJZ5-F1
#
_entry.id   AF-A0A062VJZ5-F1
#
_cell.length_a   1.000
_cell.length_b   1.000
_cell.length_c   1.000
_cell.angle_alpha   90.00
_cell.angle_beta   90.00
_cell.angle_gamma   90.00
#
_symmetry.space_group_name_H-M   'P 1'
#
loop_
_entity.id
_entity.type
_entity.pdbx_description
1 polymer ?
#
loop_
_entity_poly.entity_id
_entity_poly.type
_entity_poly.pdbx_seq_one_letter_code
_entity_poly.pdbx_strand_id
1 'polypeptide(L)'
;MQPCFRIAGLAFAAMLGAAPALASPAPCGPDRIVKAATAYNALGESPVQAALAGRTPVTDEVFAEKLAEIRLDAGQCPQTGWVRIIAAGAELKWVERLEADTPPGEGRKAAHVPYVTQAMDHILAAQQDAPKYLRTAQFNLRYEDWYGIVKEAVKSMTSYAEAGHDVHPVLTETRPPLTCNEVTMAMATAAAAYETIGRPASLKLLDRLADACRGSQDRAHWSPLVQRAKAITQQVQDKKIAGKVDVHIYLRGALRDVSQYLEGKSAPFGLWQTRDQALLDKLLDEHGVSRVLYDPDSLKHVAREDWFAPGVIGTESAKISVALEISRNWTPKAAGIGAPTVEETGPARSAFLRAVSEMSAEADAAGQGIAGRLMINEALDLFQSGDIRTTETADLPGMPGWLHDVLRNTNLRKIAELEGETP
;
A
#
# COMPACT_ATOMS: atom_id res chain seq x y z
N MET A 1 12.65 -48.41 40.63
CA MET A 1 12.06 -49.73 40.32
C MET A 1 10.61 -49.53 39.89
N GLN A 2 10.32 -49.64 38.60
CA GLN A 2 9.06 -50.22 38.10
C GLN A 2 9.27 -51.76 38.00
N PRO A 3 8.21 -52.58 38.03
CA PRO A 3 7.44 -52.97 36.81
C PRO A 3 5.91 -52.96 37.06
N CYS A 4 5.02 -52.56 36.16
CA CYS A 4 4.65 -53.01 34.81
C CYS A 4 3.82 -54.33 34.72
N PHE A 5 2.74 -54.23 33.91
CA PHE A 5 1.96 -55.27 33.17
C PHE A 5 0.76 -55.96 33.89
N ARG A 6 -0.45 -56.19 33.31
CA ARG A 6 -1.00 -56.30 31.91
C ARG A 6 -2.50 -55.86 31.89
N ILE A 7 -3.01 -55.12 30.91
CA ILE A 7 -3.60 -55.49 29.59
C ILE A 7 -4.78 -56.49 29.61
N ALA A 8 -5.94 -56.02 29.12
CA ALA A 8 -6.98 -56.67 28.26
C ALA A 8 -8.40 -56.24 28.73
N GLY A 9 -9.37 -55.84 27.91
CA GLY A 9 -9.43 -55.70 26.46
C GLY A 9 -10.76 -55.04 26.05
N LEU A 10 -10.69 -54.27 24.95
CA LEU A 10 -11.67 -54.09 23.88
C LEU A 10 -13.18 -54.25 24.20
N ALA A 11 -13.91 -53.13 24.15
CA ALA A 11 -15.26 -53.09 23.57
C ALA A 11 -15.26 -52.08 22.41
N PHE A 12 -15.18 -52.62 21.21
CA PHE A 12 -15.27 -51.93 19.93
C PHE A 12 -16.74 -51.55 19.70
N ALA A 13 -17.14 -50.34 20.10
CA ALA A 13 -18.37 -49.73 19.61
C ALA A 13 -17.96 -48.79 18.47
N ALA A 14 -18.18 -49.27 17.25
CA ALA A 14 -18.02 -48.51 16.03
C ALA A 14 -18.83 -47.21 16.13
N MET A 15 -18.15 -46.10 16.42
CA MET A 15 -18.59 -44.80 15.95
C MET A 15 -18.44 -44.84 14.44
N LEU A 16 -19.49 -45.29 13.76
CA LEU A 16 -19.75 -44.89 12.39
C LEU A 16 -19.75 -43.37 12.44
N GLY A 17 -18.62 -42.80 12.04
CA GLY A 17 -18.51 -41.39 11.75
C GLY A 17 -19.64 -41.06 10.80
N ALA A 18 -20.53 -40.17 11.24
CA ALA A 18 -21.05 -39.21 10.30
C ALA A 18 -19.80 -38.51 9.75
N ALA A 19 -19.31 -38.98 8.60
CA ALA A 19 -18.54 -38.13 7.72
C ALA A 19 -19.31 -36.81 7.70
N PRO A 20 -18.65 -35.65 7.87
CA PRO A 20 -19.34 -34.39 7.64
C PRO A 20 -19.94 -34.57 6.26
N ALA A 21 -21.27 -34.57 6.18
CA ALA A 21 -21.95 -34.53 4.90
C ALA A 21 -21.24 -33.39 4.20
N LEU A 22 -20.51 -33.70 3.12
CA LEU A 22 -19.97 -32.72 2.21
C LEU A 22 -21.21 -31.95 1.80
N ALA A 23 -21.50 -30.86 2.53
CA ALA A 23 -22.50 -29.91 2.15
C ALA A 23 -22.06 -29.55 0.75
N SER A 24 -22.87 -29.94 -0.24
CA SER A 24 -22.67 -29.51 -1.62
C SER A 24 -22.29 -28.04 -1.54
N PRO A 25 -21.15 -27.62 -2.13
CA PRO A 25 -20.67 -26.26 -1.99
C PRO A 25 -21.87 -25.35 -2.22
N ALA A 26 -22.19 -24.54 -1.21
CA ALA A 26 -23.30 -23.61 -1.30
C ALA A 26 -23.17 -22.92 -2.67
N PRO A 27 -24.22 -22.90 -3.51
CA PRO A 27 -24.07 -22.29 -4.82
C PRO A 27 -23.73 -20.81 -4.59
N CYS A 28 -22.46 -20.47 -4.78
CA CYS A 28 -21.91 -19.12 -4.58
C CYS A 28 -22.14 -18.23 -5.81
N GLY A 29 -23.22 -18.53 -6.55
CA GLY A 29 -23.66 -17.84 -7.75
C GLY A 29 -24.66 -16.72 -7.45
N PRO A 30 -25.43 -16.29 -8.47
CA PRO A 30 -26.34 -15.15 -8.37
C PRO A 30 -27.33 -15.20 -7.20
N ASP A 31 -27.87 -16.37 -6.86
CA ASP A 31 -28.83 -16.53 -5.77
C ASP A 31 -28.26 -16.14 -4.40
N ARG A 32 -26.97 -16.44 -4.17
CA ARG A 32 -26.29 -16.04 -2.93
C ARG A 32 -26.04 -14.54 -2.88
N ILE A 33 -25.73 -13.94 -4.01
CA ILE A 33 -25.58 -12.48 -4.13
C ILE A 33 -26.92 -11.80 -3.83
N VAL A 34 -28.02 -12.29 -4.39
CA VAL A 34 -29.38 -11.79 -4.12
C VAL A 34 -29.76 -11.94 -2.65
N LYS A 35 -29.44 -13.08 -2.04
CA LYS A 35 -29.66 -13.29 -0.60
C LYS A 35 -28.89 -12.27 0.25
N ALA A 36 -27.59 -12.11 0.00
CA ALA A 36 -26.76 -11.16 0.71
C ALA A 36 -27.24 -9.71 0.51
N ALA A 37 -27.61 -9.34 -0.72
CA ALA A 37 -28.14 -8.00 -1.04
C ALA A 37 -29.48 -7.74 -0.36
N THR A 38 -30.36 -8.73 -0.29
CA THR A 38 -31.63 -8.65 0.45
C THR A 38 -31.38 -8.44 1.95
N ALA A 39 -30.47 -9.21 2.55
CA ALA A 39 -30.10 -9.03 3.96
C ALA A 39 -29.49 -7.65 4.22
N TYR A 40 -28.65 -7.15 3.29
CA TYR A 40 -28.04 -5.83 3.39
C TYR A 40 -29.05 -4.68 3.29
N ASN A 41 -30.07 -4.81 2.45
CA ASN A 41 -31.18 -3.87 2.42
C ASN A 41 -32.01 -3.90 3.71
N ALA A 42 -32.17 -5.08 4.32
CA ALA A 42 -32.88 -5.24 5.59
C ALA A 42 -32.15 -4.60 6.79
N LEU A 43 -30.84 -4.31 6.68
CA LEU A 43 -30.12 -3.50 7.67
C LEU A 43 -30.65 -2.06 7.76
N GLY A 44 -31.36 -1.59 6.73
CA GLY A 44 -31.90 -0.23 6.68
C GLY A 44 -30.85 0.86 6.55
N GLU A 45 -31.25 2.08 6.83
CA GLU A 45 -30.42 3.30 6.89
C GLU A 45 -29.99 3.57 8.34
N SER A 46 -29.06 4.51 8.53
CA SER A 46 -28.64 4.90 9.89
C SER A 46 -29.83 5.45 10.70
N PRO A 47 -29.82 5.33 12.04
CA PRO A 47 -30.91 5.85 12.88
C PRO A 47 -31.22 7.34 12.64
N VAL A 48 -30.18 8.14 12.36
CA VAL A 48 -30.30 9.56 12.03
C VAL A 48 -31.04 9.76 10.71
N GLN A 49 -30.66 9.02 9.66
CA GLN A 49 -31.31 9.12 8.33
C GLN A 49 -32.76 8.62 8.38
N ALA A 50 -33.02 7.52 9.07
CA ALA A 50 -34.37 7.01 9.27
C ALA A 50 -35.25 8.04 9.99
N ALA A 51 -34.75 8.65 11.07
CA ALA A 51 -35.45 9.71 11.79
C ALA A 51 -35.72 10.94 10.92
N LEU A 52 -34.74 11.41 10.14
CA LEU A 52 -34.90 12.51 9.19
C LEU A 52 -35.95 12.22 8.11
N ALA A 53 -36.08 10.95 7.70
CA ALA A 53 -37.06 10.49 6.72
C ALA A 53 -38.42 10.11 7.34
N GLY A 54 -38.63 10.30 8.66
CA GLY A 54 -39.86 9.93 9.36
C GLY A 54 -40.13 8.42 9.40
N ARG A 55 -39.09 7.58 9.28
CA ARG A 55 -39.16 6.12 9.33
C ARG A 55 -38.64 5.59 10.67
N THR A 56 -39.19 4.46 11.12
CA THR A 56 -38.68 3.76 12.31
C THR A 56 -37.33 3.11 11.99
N PRO A 57 -36.26 3.40 12.74
CA PRO A 57 -34.98 2.70 12.57
C PRO A 57 -35.11 1.20 12.81
N VAL A 58 -34.31 0.41 12.10
CA VAL A 58 -34.12 -1.02 12.40
C VAL A 58 -33.54 -1.14 13.82
N THR A 59 -33.94 -2.13 14.61
CA THR A 59 -33.40 -2.34 15.97
C THR A 59 -31.98 -2.93 15.93
N ASP A 60 -31.20 -2.76 17.01
CA ASP A 60 -29.84 -3.30 17.09
C ASP A 60 -29.81 -4.84 16.97
N GLU A 61 -30.80 -5.51 17.54
CA GLU A 61 -30.94 -6.97 17.49
C GLU A 61 -31.12 -7.46 16.06
N VAL A 62 -32.05 -6.84 15.31
CA VAL A 62 -32.29 -7.19 13.90
C VAL A 62 -31.08 -6.85 13.05
N PHE A 63 -30.41 -5.72 13.32
CA PHE A 63 -29.18 -5.36 12.62
C PHE A 63 -28.08 -6.39 12.85
N ALA A 64 -27.82 -6.76 14.11
CA ALA A 64 -26.79 -7.73 14.48
C ALA A 64 -27.06 -9.12 13.87
N GLU A 65 -28.32 -9.56 13.85
CA GLU A 65 -28.73 -10.82 13.20
C GLU A 65 -28.42 -10.79 11.70
N LYS A 66 -28.81 -9.71 11.00
CA LYS A 66 -28.58 -9.58 9.56
C LYS A 66 -27.09 -9.41 9.22
N LEU A 67 -26.33 -8.70 10.04
CA LEU A 67 -24.89 -8.61 9.89
C LEU A 67 -24.22 -10.00 10.04
N ALA A 68 -24.64 -10.79 11.03
CA ALA A 68 -24.15 -12.15 11.21
C ALA A 68 -24.51 -13.06 10.02
N GLU A 69 -25.72 -12.92 9.47
CA GLU A 69 -26.14 -13.65 8.26
C GLU A 69 -25.25 -13.32 7.05
N ILE A 70 -24.96 -12.03 6.82
CA ILE A 70 -24.10 -11.58 5.72
C ILE A 70 -22.66 -12.07 5.92
N ARG A 71 -22.13 -11.99 7.14
CA ARG A 71 -20.78 -12.52 7.48
C ARG A 71 -20.69 -14.02 7.21
N LEU A 72 -21.72 -14.77 7.58
CA LEU A 72 -21.80 -16.20 7.30
C LEU A 72 -21.77 -16.48 5.79
N ASP A 73 -22.56 -15.75 5.00
CA ASP A 73 -22.58 -15.91 3.55
C ASP A 73 -21.20 -15.53 2.93
N ALA A 74 -20.53 -14.51 3.43
CA ALA A 74 -19.16 -14.15 3.00
C ALA A 74 -18.10 -15.19 3.40
N GLY A 75 -18.27 -15.87 4.53
CA GLY A 75 -17.42 -16.99 4.95
C GLY A 75 -17.64 -18.25 4.11
N GLN A 76 -18.89 -18.52 3.71
CA GLN A 76 -19.25 -19.66 2.86
C GLN A 76 -18.88 -19.46 1.39
N CYS A 77 -18.91 -18.22 0.92
CA CYS A 77 -18.61 -17.84 -0.46
C CYS A 77 -17.44 -16.86 -0.55
N PRO A 78 -16.24 -17.29 -0.14
CA PRO A 78 -15.09 -16.39 0.02
C PRO A 78 -14.58 -15.79 -1.29
N GLN A 79 -14.91 -16.44 -2.41
CA GLN A 79 -14.47 -16.09 -3.77
C GLN A 79 -15.48 -15.23 -4.54
N THR A 80 -16.65 -14.91 -3.97
CA THR A 80 -17.67 -14.15 -4.69
C THR A 80 -17.53 -12.66 -4.37
N GLY A 81 -17.01 -11.87 -5.32
CA GLY A 81 -16.71 -10.45 -5.11
C GLY A 81 -17.86 -9.63 -4.55
N TRP A 82 -19.07 -9.80 -5.10
CA TRP A 82 -20.27 -9.10 -4.62
C TRP A 82 -20.62 -9.43 -3.17
N VAL A 83 -20.51 -10.69 -2.76
CA VAL A 83 -20.81 -11.08 -1.38
C VAL A 83 -19.80 -10.43 -0.42
N ARG A 84 -18.53 -10.38 -0.81
CA ARG A 84 -17.48 -9.69 -0.05
C ARG A 84 -17.75 -8.20 0.08
N ILE A 85 -18.05 -7.51 -1.03
CA ILE A 85 -18.38 -6.08 -1.00
C ILE A 85 -19.61 -5.80 -0.14
N ILE A 86 -20.66 -6.62 -0.26
CA ILE A 86 -21.87 -6.47 0.55
C ILE A 86 -21.54 -6.63 2.04
N ALA A 87 -20.69 -7.60 2.40
CA ALA A 87 -20.19 -7.74 3.76
C ALA A 87 -19.41 -6.50 4.22
N ALA A 88 -18.50 -5.97 3.40
CA ALA A 88 -17.80 -4.73 3.72
C ALA A 88 -18.76 -3.56 3.96
N GLY A 89 -19.78 -3.40 3.13
CA GLY A 89 -20.81 -2.38 3.32
C GLY A 89 -21.60 -2.58 4.62
N ALA A 90 -21.89 -3.83 4.99
CA ALA A 90 -22.60 -4.14 6.24
C ALA A 90 -21.77 -3.76 7.47
N GLU A 91 -20.45 -4.00 7.44
CA GLU A 91 -19.54 -3.54 8.50
C GLU A 91 -19.53 -2.02 8.63
N LEU A 92 -19.51 -1.29 7.51
CA LEU A 92 -19.52 0.17 7.51
C LEU A 92 -20.84 0.74 8.01
N LYS A 93 -21.99 0.14 7.66
CA LYS A 93 -23.29 0.53 8.23
C LYS A 93 -23.32 0.36 9.76
N TRP A 94 -22.63 -0.65 10.29
CA TRP A 94 -22.52 -0.80 11.74
C TRP A 94 -21.67 0.32 12.35
N VAL A 95 -20.57 0.71 11.71
CA VAL A 95 -19.77 1.88 12.11
C VAL A 95 -20.63 3.14 12.13
N GLU A 96 -21.37 3.44 11.06
CA GLU A 96 -22.27 4.60 10.99
C GLU A 96 -23.31 4.62 12.11
N ARG A 97 -23.83 3.44 12.47
CA ARG A 97 -24.81 3.28 13.54
C ARG A 97 -24.18 3.56 14.92
N LEU A 98 -23.04 2.94 15.22
CA LEU A 98 -22.31 3.19 16.47
C LEU A 98 -21.86 4.66 16.61
N GLU A 99 -21.52 5.28 15.48
CA GLU A 99 -21.25 6.71 15.41
C GLU A 99 -22.48 7.55 15.76
N ALA A 100 -23.71 7.15 15.43
CA ALA A 100 -24.90 7.92 15.78
C ALA A 100 -25.17 7.97 17.31
N ASP A 101 -24.90 6.87 18.02
CA ASP A 101 -25.36 6.68 19.41
C ASP A 101 -24.34 7.09 20.48
N THR A 102 -23.08 7.34 20.09
CA THR A 102 -21.99 7.60 21.04
C THR A 102 -21.61 9.09 21.05
N PRO A 103 -21.35 9.75 22.18
CA PRO A 103 -20.80 11.13 22.17
C PRO A 103 -19.43 11.21 21.47
N PRO A 104 -19.05 12.38 20.90
CA PRO A 104 -17.72 12.56 20.30
C PRO A 104 -16.58 12.32 21.32
N GLY A 105 -15.55 11.53 20.96
CA GLY A 105 -14.36 11.29 21.79
C GLY A 105 -13.44 10.19 21.25
N GLU A 106 -12.23 10.05 21.80
CA GLU A 106 -11.21 9.07 21.36
C GLU A 106 -11.64 7.61 21.59
N GLY A 107 -12.38 7.31 22.67
CA GLY A 107 -12.90 5.97 22.95
C GLY A 107 -13.93 5.47 21.92
N ARG A 108 -14.64 6.39 21.23
CA ARG A 108 -15.59 6.09 20.14
C ARG A 108 -14.88 5.45 18.95
N LYS A 109 -13.72 5.99 18.61
CA LYS A 109 -12.99 5.56 17.41
C LYS A 109 -12.37 4.18 17.57
N ALA A 110 -11.88 3.84 18.77
CA ALA A 110 -11.32 2.52 19.06
C ALA A 110 -12.33 1.39 18.90
N ALA A 111 -13.61 1.60 19.26
CA ALA A 111 -14.66 0.58 19.12
C ALA A 111 -15.06 0.29 17.66
N HIS A 112 -14.82 1.24 16.75
CA HIS A 112 -15.19 1.13 15.33
C HIS A 112 -14.09 0.47 14.48
N VAL A 113 -12.83 0.60 14.92
CA VAL A 113 -11.65 0.08 14.22
C VAL A 113 -11.83 -1.36 13.74
N PRO A 114 -12.28 -2.33 14.57
CA PRO A 114 -12.42 -3.73 14.12
C PRO A 114 -13.35 -3.91 12.92
N TYR A 115 -14.41 -3.12 12.83
CA TYR A 115 -15.37 -3.18 11.73
C TYR A 115 -14.81 -2.56 10.45
N VAL A 116 -14.03 -1.47 10.58
CA VAL A 116 -13.30 -0.89 9.45
C VAL A 116 -12.20 -1.84 8.97
N THR A 117 -11.49 -2.52 9.87
CA THR A 117 -10.53 -3.58 9.53
C THR A 117 -11.21 -4.68 8.72
N GLN A 118 -12.33 -5.21 9.21
CA GLN A 118 -13.08 -6.28 8.54
C GLN A 118 -13.63 -5.84 7.18
N ALA A 119 -14.09 -4.60 7.05
CA ALA A 119 -14.52 -4.05 5.77
C ALA A 119 -13.36 -4.07 4.74
N MET A 120 -12.16 -3.67 5.16
CA MET A 120 -10.98 -3.69 4.31
C MET A 120 -10.53 -5.12 3.97
N ASP A 121 -10.60 -6.06 4.92
CA ASP A 121 -10.31 -7.49 4.65
C ASP A 121 -11.25 -8.04 3.56
N HIS A 122 -12.54 -7.70 3.62
CA HIS A 122 -13.50 -8.08 2.60
C HIS A 122 -13.22 -7.45 1.24
N ILE A 123 -12.87 -6.16 1.19
CA ILE A 123 -12.50 -5.47 -0.05
C ILE A 123 -11.25 -6.12 -0.67
N LEU A 124 -10.22 -6.41 0.13
CA LEU A 124 -9.02 -7.07 -0.37
C LEU A 124 -9.31 -8.50 -0.85
N ALA A 125 -10.19 -9.24 -0.18
CA ALA A 125 -10.62 -10.56 -0.66
C ALA A 125 -11.33 -10.49 -2.02
N ALA A 126 -12.06 -9.40 -2.32
CA ALA A 126 -12.72 -9.20 -3.61
C ALA A 126 -11.74 -8.93 -4.77
N GLN A 127 -10.44 -8.72 -4.51
CA GLN A 127 -9.42 -8.59 -5.57
C GLN A 127 -9.30 -9.85 -6.44
N GLN A 128 -9.64 -11.03 -5.90
CA GLN A 128 -9.56 -12.31 -6.62
C GLN A 128 -10.70 -12.49 -7.64
N ASP A 129 -11.85 -11.85 -7.39
CA ASP A 129 -13.04 -11.89 -8.24
C ASP A 129 -13.73 -10.52 -8.16
N ALA A 130 -13.28 -9.56 -8.98
CA ALA A 130 -13.81 -8.21 -8.93
C ALA A 130 -15.33 -8.19 -9.24
N PRO A 131 -16.15 -7.41 -8.50
CA PRO A 131 -17.59 -7.38 -8.73
C PRO A 131 -17.95 -6.83 -10.12
N LYS A 132 -18.50 -7.70 -10.97
CA LYS A 132 -18.99 -7.35 -12.32
C LYS A 132 -20.45 -6.92 -12.29
N TYR A 133 -20.90 -6.22 -13.32
CA TYR A 133 -22.31 -5.86 -13.47
C TYR A 133 -23.24 -7.08 -13.27
N LEU A 134 -24.22 -6.95 -12.38
CA LEU A 134 -25.21 -7.98 -12.11
C LEU A 134 -26.62 -7.39 -12.12
N ARG A 135 -27.47 -7.92 -13.00
CA ARG A 135 -28.89 -7.60 -13.05
C ARG A 135 -29.73 -8.82 -12.73
N THR A 136 -30.64 -8.67 -11.78
CA THR A 136 -31.66 -9.65 -11.43
C THR A 136 -33.04 -8.99 -11.49
N ALA A 137 -34.10 -9.75 -11.23
CA ALA A 137 -35.44 -9.18 -11.13
C ALA A 137 -35.58 -8.18 -9.96
N GLN A 138 -34.75 -8.33 -8.92
CA GLN A 138 -34.83 -7.57 -7.66
C GLN A 138 -33.74 -6.51 -7.53
N PHE A 139 -32.58 -6.72 -8.17
CA PHE A 139 -31.39 -5.90 -7.97
C PHE A 139 -30.71 -5.53 -9.28
N ASN A 140 -30.07 -4.36 -9.29
CA ASN A 140 -29.24 -3.88 -10.39
C ASN A 140 -27.93 -3.35 -9.82
N LEU A 141 -26.98 -4.27 -9.59
CA LEU A 141 -25.70 -4.00 -8.95
C LEU A 141 -24.66 -3.61 -10.00
N ARG A 142 -24.07 -2.43 -9.85
CA ARG A 142 -23.18 -1.76 -10.80
C ARG A 142 -21.87 -1.34 -10.14
N TYR A 143 -20.94 -0.86 -10.96
CA TYR A 143 -19.66 -0.35 -10.49
C TYR A 143 -19.82 0.70 -9.40
N GLU A 144 -20.77 1.63 -9.56
CA GLU A 144 -21.01 2.72 -8.63
C GLU A 144 -21.41 2.23 -7.23
N ASP A 145 -22.12 1.10 -7.15
CA ASP A 145 -22.61 0.55 -5.88
C ASP A 145 -21.45 0.01 -5.03
N TRP A 146 -20.56 -0.79 -5.63
CA TRP A 146 -19.42 -1.32 -4.89
C TRP A 146 -18.30 -0.28 -4.72
N TYR A 147 -18.10 0.62 -5.69
CA TYR A 147 -17.18 1.73 -5.55
C TYR A 147 -17.57 2.65 -4.39
N GLY A 148 -18.87 2.91 -4.20
CA GLY A 148 -19.36 3.67 -3.04
C GLY A 148 -18.93 3.05 -1.71
N ILE A 149 -19.01 1.73 -1.58
CA ILE A 149 -18.55 0.99 -0.39
C ILE A 149 -17.03 1.10 -0.22
N VAL A 150 -16.26 0.90 -1.29
CA VAL A 150 -14.79 1.05 -1.25
C VAL A 150 -14.39 2.47 -0.85
N LYS A 151 -15.09 3.48 -1.37
CA LYS A 151 -14.86 4.89 -1.05
C LYS A 151 -15.02 5.15 0.44
N GLU A 152 -16.13 4.74 1.03
CA GLU A 152 -16.39 4.96 2.47
C GLU A 152 -15.45 4.13 3.35
N ALA A 153 -15.06 2.92 2.94
CA ALA A 153 -14.06 2.12 3.65
C ALA A 153 -12.69 2.81 3.69
N VAL A 154 -12.18 3.27 2.54
CA VAL A 154 -10.89 3.98 2.45
C VAL A 154 -10.93 5.30 3.25
N LYS A 155 -12.03 6.04 3.16
CA LYS A 155 -12.23 7.28 3.92
C LYS A 155 -12.24 7.03 5.43
N SER A 156 -12.94 6.00 5.89
CA SER A 156 -12.97 5.61 7.30
C SER A 156 -11.58 5.17 7.75
N MET A 157 -10.97 4.22 7.03
CA MET A 157 -9.65 3.68 7.36
C MET A 157 -8.58 4.77 7.48
N THR A 158 -8.51 5.69 6.51
CA THR A 158 -7.53 6.78 6.54
C THR A 158 -7.82 7.77 7.68
N SER A 159 -9.09 8.03 8.01
CA SER A 159 -9.45 8.92 9.12
C SER A 159 -9.06 8.34 10.48
N TYR A 160 -9.29 7.03 10.67
CA TYR A 160 -8.93 6.34 11.90
C TYR A 160 -7.41 6.22 12.05
N ALA A 161 -6.68 5.98 10.95
CA ALA A 161 -5.22 5.94 10.96
C ALA A 161 -4.60 7.31 11.31
N GLU A 162 -5.15 8.42 10.81
CA GLU A 162 -4.72 9.77 11.20
C GLU A 162 -4.99 10.10 12.66
N ALA A 163 -6.01 9.49 13.25
CA ALA A 163 -6.29 9.61 14.68
C ALA A 163 -5.38 8.72 15.55
N GLY A 164 -4.38 8.06 14.96
CA GLY A 164 -3.38 7.25 15.68
C GLY A 164 -3.81 5.81 15.97
N HIS A 165 -4.89 5.32 15.33
CA HIS A 165 -5.31 3.93 15.49
C HIS A 165 -4.64 3.01 14.47
N ASP A 166 -4.27 1.80 14.90
CA ASP A 166 -3.86 0.72 14.02
C ASP A 166 -5.10 0.08 13.37
N VAL A 167 -5.41 0.52 12.15
CA VAL A 167 -6.67 0.14 11.50
C VAL A 167 -6.57 -1.12 10.66
N HIS A 168 -5.58 -1.23 9.78
CA HIS A 168 -5.49 -2.35 8.87
C HIS A 168 -4.05 -2.58 8.40
N PRO A 169 -3.58 -3.84 8.27
CA PRO A 169 -2.20 -4.16 7.90
C PRO A 169 -1.70 -3.53 6.59
N VAL A 170 -2.61 -3.19 5.67
CA VAL A 170 -2.30 -2.48 4.40
C VAL A 170 -1.60 -1.13 4.61
N LEU A 171 -1.79 -0.49 5.76
CA LEU A 171 -1.14 0.78 6.14
C LEU A 171 0.06 0.58 7.08
N THR A 172 0.38 -0.66 7.47
CA THR A 172 1.42 -1.00 8.46
C THR A 172 2.68 -1.54 7.78
N GLU A 173 3.66 -2.07 8.53
CA GLU A 173 4.85 -2.71 7.95
C GLU A 173 4.59 -4.15 7.45
N THR A 174 3.73 -4.91 8.12
CA THR A 174 3.35 -6.29 7.77
C THR A 174 2.22 -6.30 6.75
N ARG A 175 2.53 -5.92 5.51
CA ARG A 175 1.52 -5.61 4.49
C ARG A 175 1.04 -6.86 3.75
N PRO A 176 -0.27 -7.01 3.49
CA PRO A 176 -0.79 -8.06 2.62
C PRO A 176 -0.34 -7.82 1.18
N PRO A 177 -0.17 -8.88 0.36
CA PRO A 177 0.13 -8.73 -1.06
C PRO A 177 -1.04 -8.03 -1.77
N LEU A 178 -0.70 -7.14 -2.70
CA LEU A 178 -1.67 -6.45 -3.57
C LEU A 178 -1.42 -6.85 -5.01
N THR A 179 -2.50 -7.01 -5.77
CA THR A 179 -2.45 -7.23 -7.22
C THR A 179 -3.03 -6.02 -7.94
N CYS A 180 -2.45 -5.65 -9.07
CA CYS A 180 -3.02 -4.58 -9.89
C CYS A 180 -4.27 -5.05 -10.62
N ASN A 181 -5.43 -4.53 -10.22
CA ASN A 181 -6.75 -4.87 -10.76
C ASN A 181 -7.76 -3.74 -10.48
N GLU A 182 -9.02 -3.95 -10.87
CA GLU A 182 -10.12 -2.99 -10.72
C GLU A 182 -10.35 -2.55 -9.26
N VAL A 183 -10.23 -3.46 -8.29
CA VAL A 183 -10.40 -3.13 -6.87
C VAL A 183 -9.26 -2.24 -6.36
N THR A 184 -8.02 -2.56 -6.74
CA THR A 184 -6.83 -1.73 -6.44
C THR A 184 -6.97 -0.32 -7.05
N MET A 185 -7.44 -0.22 -8.28
CA MET A 185 -7.71 1.07 -8.94
C MET A 185 -8.84 1.85 -8.26
N ALA A 186 -9.90 1.17 -7.81
CA ALA A 186 -10.98 1.79 -7.06
C ALA A 186 -10.52 2.33 -5.69
N MET A 187 -9.71 1.54 -4.96
CA MET A 187 -9.10 1.97 -3.70
C MET A 187 -8.21 3.20 -3.89
N ALA A 188 -7.42 3.22 -4.96
CA ALA A 188 -6.58 4.37 -5.27
C ALA A 188 -7.48 5.59 -5.53
N THR A 189 -8.54 5.42 -6.32
CA THR A 189 -9.44 6.51 -6.71
C THR A 189 -10.12 7.12 -5.48
N ALA A 190 -10.51 6.27 -4.53
CA ALA A 190 -11.04 6.69 -3.24
C ALA A 190 -9.98 7.42 -2.37
N ALA A 191 -8.72 6.99 -2.39
CA ALA A 191 -7.64 7.61 -1.62
C ALA A 191 -7.22 8.98 -2.18
N ALA A 192 -7.38 9.19 -3.49
CA ALA A 192 -7.11 10.46 -4.17
C ALA A 192 -8.36 11.36 -4.32
N ALA A 193 -9.47 11.01 -3.66
CA ALA A 193 -10.65 11.87 -3.61
C ALA A 193 -10.39 13.12 -2.75
N TYR A 194 -11.07 14.24 -3.04
CA TYR A 194 -10.85 15.50 -2.33
C TYR A 194 -10.97 15.39 -0.80
N GLU A 195 -11.90 14.55 -0.31
CA GLU A 195 -12.14 14.31 1.12
C GLU A 195 -10.95 13.63 1.85
N THR A 196 -10.06 12.96 1.11
CA THR A 196 -9.01 12.08 1.62
C THR A 196 -7.61 12.42 1.11
N ILE A 197 -7.47 13.12 -0.03
CA ILE A 197 -6.20 13.33 -0.73
C ILE A 197 -5.15 14.08 0.09
N GLY A 198 -5.59 14.98 0.98
CA GLY A 198 -4.71 15.72 1.87
C GLY A 198 -4.21 14.92 3.07
N ARG A 199 -4.61 13.66 3.24
CA ARG A 199 -4.29 12.86 4.44
C ARG A 199 -2.98 12.09 4.26
N PRO A 200 -2.00 12.14 5.19
CA PRO A 200 -0.78 11.33 5.10
C PRO A 200 -1.07 9.82 5.01
N ALA A 201 -2.12 9.36 5.70
CA ALA A 201 -2.56 7.96 5.61
C ALA A 201 -3.01 7.56 4.19
N SER A 202 -3.65 8.48 3.44
CA SER A 202 -4.03 8.22 2.05
C SER A 202 -2.80 8.12 1.14
N LEU A 203 -1.76 8.93 1.37
CA LEU A 203 -0.52 8.82 0.61
C LEU A 203 0.18 7.48 0.87
N LYS A 204 0.25 7.03 2.13
CA LYS A 204 0.79 5.70 2.48
C LYS A 204 0.06 4.56 1.73
N LEU A 205 -1.25 4.68 1.59
CA LEU A 205 -2.04 3.73 0.80
C LEU A 205 -1.71 3.83 -0.69
N LEU A 206 -1.69 5.04 -1.24
CA LEU A 206 -1.40 5.30 -2.66
C LEU A 206 0.00 4.85 -3.05
N ASP A 207 1.02 5.01 -2.21
CA ASP A 207 2.37 4.46 -2.41
C ASP A 207 2.28 2.96 -2.73
N ARG A 208 1.47 2.22 -1.97
CA ARG A 208 1.33 0.77 -2.15
C ARG A 208 0.54 0.35 -3.37
N LEU A 209 -0.55 1.06 -3.65
CA LEU A 209 -1.36 0.78 -4.83
C LEU A 209 -0.58 1.12 -6.11
N ALA A 210 0.22 2.19 -6.07
CA ALA A 210 1.14 2.56 -7.13
C ALA A 210 2.22 1.49 -7.34
N ASP A 211 2.88 1.02 -6.27
CA ASP A 211 3.89 -0.05 -6.36
C ASP A 211 3.31 -1.33 -6.98
N ALA A 212 2.12 -1.75 -6.55
CA ALA A 212 1.47 -2.95 -7.07
C ALA A 212 1.13 -2.85 -8.57
N CYS A 213 0.91 -1.64 -9.07
CA CYS A 213 0.53 -1.38 -10.46
C CYS A 213 1.66 -0.90 -11.37
N ARG A 214 2.83 -0.55 -10.81
CA ARG A 214 3.95 0.04 -11.57
C ARG A 214 4.47 -0.87 -12.67
N GLY A 215 4.54 -2.18 -12.43
CA GLY A 215 5.02 -3.18 -13.40
C GLY A 215 3.95 -3.69 -14.38
N SER A 216 2.71 -3.16 -14.33
CA SER A 216 1.66 -3.58 -15.27
C SER A 216 2.05 -3.22 -16.70
N GLN A 217 1.78 -4.12 -17.65
CA GLN A 217 1.93 -3.85 -19.09
C GLN A 217 0.72 -3.10 -19.68
N ASP A 218 -0.40 -3.08 -18.96
CA ASP A 218 -1.59 -2.32 -19.36
C ASP A 218 -1.52 -0.90 -18.79
N ARG A 219 -1.59 0.10 -19.67
CA ARG A 219 -1.63 1.51 -19.29
C ARG A 219 -2.86 1.87 -18.44
N ALA A 220 -4.00 1.20 -18.64
CA ALA A 220 -5.21 1.46 -17.85
C ALA A 220 -4.98 1.21 -16.35
N HIS A 221 -4.09 0.26 -16.05
CA HIS A 221 -3.69 -0.11 -14.69
C HIS A 221 -2.76 0.89 -14.01
N TRP A 222 -2.22 1.89 -14.72
CA TRP A 222 -1.35 2.90 -14.13
C TRP A 222 -2.08 4.08 -13.49
N SER A 223 -3.41 4.04 -13.42
CA SER A 223 -4.19 5.06 -12.71
C SER A 223 -3.76 5.30 -11.25
N PRO A 224 -3.29 4.31 -10.46
CA PRO A 224 -2.78 4.58 -9.12
C PRO A 224 -1.51 5.43 -9.09
N LEU A 225 -0.65 5.37 -10.13
CA LEU A 225 0.56 6.19 -10.23
C LEU A 225 0.17 7.68 -10.26
N VAL A 226 -0.76 8.05 -11.14
CA VAL A 226 -1.13 9.45 -11.31
C VAL A 226 -1.93 10.00 -10.13
N GLN A 227 -2.69 9.14 -9.45
CA GLN A 227 -3.40 9.48 -8.22
C GLN A 227 -2.45 9.69 -7.04
N ARG A 228 -1.39 8.89 -6.95
CA ARG A 228 -0.28 9.12 -6.01
C ARG A 228 0.42 10.45 -6.30
N ALA A 229 0.77 10.72 -7.56
CA ALA A 229 1.38 11.99 -7.94
C ALA A 229 0.51 13.19 -7.53
N LYS A 230 -0.80 13.11 -7.76
CA LYS A 230 -1.76 14.14 -7.34
C LYS A 230 -1.76 14.34 -5.82
N ALA A 231 -1.75 13.27 -5.05
CA ALA A 231 -1.70 13.34 -3.59
C ALA A 231 -0.40 13.98 -3.08
N ILE A 232 0.73 13.61 -3.68
CA ILE A 232 2.04 14.21 -3.38
C ILE A 232 2.00 15.72 -3.64
N THR A 233 1.60 16.13 -4.84
CA THR A 233 1.54 17.53 -5.25
C THR A 233 0.67 18.34 -4.28
N GLN A 234 -0.50 17.82 -3.90
CA GLN A 234 -1.37 18.47 -2.92
C GLN A 234 -0.74 18.56 -1.53
N GLN A 235 -0.09 17.49 -1.05
CA GLN A 235 0.50 17.48 0.30
C GLN A 235 1.77 18.34 0.41
N VAL A 236 2.55 18.49 -0.67
CA VAL A 236 3.64 19.47 -0.73
C VAL A 236 3.07 20.89 -0.73
N GLN A 237 2.05 21.17 -1.55
CA GLN A 237 1.37 22.48 -1.56
C GLN A 237 0.82 22.86 -0.17
N ASP A 238 0.22 21.90 0.51
CA ASP A 238 -0.36 22.06 1.86
C ASP A 238 0.71 22.03 2.98
N LYS A 239 2.00 21.89 2.62
CA LYS A 239 3.15 21.79 3.56
C LYS A 239 3.06 20.63 4.55
N LYS A 240 2.33 19.57 4.20
CA LYS A 240 2.26 18.31 4.96
C LYS A 240 3.45 17.41 4.69
N ILE A 241 4.00 17.47 3.48
CA ILE A 241 5.36 17.04 3.18
C ILE A 241 6.24 18.27 3.32
N ALA A 242 7.16 18.25 4.28
CA ALA A 242 8.01 19.38 4.64
C ALA A 242 9.46 18.94 4.80
N GLY A 243 10.39 19.89 4.68
CA GLY A 243 11.82 19.60 4.64
C GLY A 243 12.33 19.42 3.21
N LYS A 244 13.49 20.00 2.93
CA LYS A 244 14.04 20.09 1.57
C LYS A 244 14.22 18.70 0.92
N VAL A 245 14.76 17.74 1.68
CA VAL A 245 15.05 16.39 1.21
C VAL A 245 13.76 15.65 0.87
N ASP A 246 12.79 15.63 1.78
CA ASP A 246 11.53 14.92 1.58
C ASP A 246 10.74 15.50 0.41
N VAL A 247 10.66 16.83 0.31
CA VAL A 247 10.00 17.50 -0.82
C VAL A 247 10.65 17.12 -2.15
N HIS A 248 11.98 17.07 -2.22
CA HIS A 248 12.70 16.65 -3.43
C HIS A 248 12.36 15.21 -3.82
N ILE A 249 12.41 14.27 -2.87
CA ILE A 249 12.12 12.85 -3.10
C ILE A 249 10.68 12.68 -3.59
N TYR A 250 9.72 13.27 -2.90
CA TYR A 250 8.31 13.11 -3.22
C TYR A 250 7.96 13.75 -4.56
N LEU A 251 8.37 15.01 -4.82
CA LEU A 251 8.09 15.67 -6.10
C LEU A 251 8.74 14.94 -7.28
N ARG A 252 9.94 14.38 -7.10
CA ARG A 252 10.56 13.53 -8.13
C ARG A 252 9.76 12.26 -8.37
N GLY A 253 9.28 11.61 -7.31
CA GLY A 253 8.37 10.47 -7.41
C GLY A 253 7.07 10.81 -8.17
N ALA A 254 6.49 11.98 -7.92
CA ALA A 254 5.31 12.47 -8.64
C ALA A 254 5.59 12.69 -10.13
N LEU A 255 6.73 13.30 -10.46
CA LEU A 255 7.16 13.49 -11.84
C LEU A 255 7.31 12.14 -12.57
N ARG A 256 7.97 11.16 -11.93
CA ARG A 256 8.13 9.82 -12.50
C ARG A 256 6.79 9.15 -12.77
N ASP A 257 5.91 9.16 -11.78
CA ASP A 257 4.60 8.52 -11.86
C ASP A 257 3.75 9.12 -12.99
N VAL A 258 3.78 10.44 -13.15
CA VAL A 258 3.11 11.14 -14.26
C VAL A 258 3.75 10.79 -15.60
N SER A 259 5.08 10.84 -15.71
CA SER A 259 5.77 10.50 -16.95
C SER A 259 5.49 9.07 -17.41
N GLN A 260 5.47 8.10 -16.49
CA GLN A 260 5.09 6.72 -16.80
C GLN A 260 3.63 6.62 -17.23
N TYR A 261 2.70 7.22 -16.47
CA TYR A 261 1.28 7.19 -16.81
C TYR A 261 0.97 7.81 -18.18
N LEU A 262 1.66 8.91 -18.52
CA LEU A 262 1.48 9.60 -19.78
C LEU A 262 2.12 8.85 -20.95
N GLU A 263 3.27 8.20 -20.77
CA GLU A 263 4.10 7.63 -21.86
C GLU A 263 4.32 8.63 -23.02
N GLY A 264 4.47 9.92 -22.72
CA GLY A 264 4.54 10.97 -23.75
C GLY A 264 3.23 11.22 -24.51
N LYS A 265 2.12 10.58 -24.14
CA LYS A 265 0.76 10.85 -24.66
C LYS A 265 0.02 11.81 -23.74
N SER A 266 -1.06 12.40 -24.23
CA SER A 266 -2.00 13.14 -23.39
C SER A 266 -2.64 12.22 -22.35
N ALA A 267 -2.99 12.81 -21.20
CA ALA A 267 -3.71 12.10 -20.15
C ALA A 267 -5.11 11.70 -20.65
N PRO A 268 -5.58 10.47 -20.37
CA PRO A 268 -7.00 10.16 -20.38
C PRO A 268 -7.78 11.19 -19.56
N PHE A 269 -8.93 11.62 -20.06
CA PHE A 269 -9.76 12.64 -19.42
C PHE A 269 -10.07 12.27 -17.96
N GLY A 270 -9.92 13.23 -17.04
CA GLY A 270 -10.42 13.14 -15.66
C GLY A 270 -9.41 12.74 -14.58
N LEU A 271 -8.35 11.97 -14.90
CA LEU A 271 -7.39 11.48 -13.90
C LEU A 271 -6.19 12.41 -13.67
N TRP A 272 -5.72 13.08 -14.72
CA TRP A 272 -4.67 14.11 -14.67
C TRP A 272 -5.01 15.22 -15.63
N GLN A 273 -5.06 16.44 -15.14
CA GLN A 273 -5.50 17.61 -15.89
C GLN A 273 -4.35 18.61 -16.03
N THR A 274 -4.49 19.54 -16.98
CA THR A 274 -3.51 20.62 -17.20
C THR A 274 -3.20 21.41 -15.93
N ARG A 275 -4.22 21.61 -15.06
CA ARG A 275 -4.02 22.27 -13.76
C ARG A 275 -3.14 21.46 -12.79
N ASP A 276 -3.23 20.13 -12.84
CA ASP A 276 -2.44 19.25 -11.99
C ASP A 276 -0.98 19.27 -12.45
N GLN A 277 -0.75 19.24 -13.77
CA GLN A 277 0.59 19.43 -14.35
C GLN A 277 1.17 20.81 -14.02
N ALA A 278 0.40 21.87 -14.17
CA ALA A 278 0.86 23.23 -13.88
C ALA A 278 1.24 23.40 -12.40
N LEU A 279 0.50 22.75 -11.48
CA LEU A 279 0.84 22.75 -10.07
C LEU A 279 2.12 21.95 -9.79
N LEU A 280 2.28 20.76 -10.38
CA LEU A 280 3.49 19.96 -10.25
C LEU A 280 4.72 20.72 -10.76
N ASP A 281 4.63 21.29 -11.96
CA ASP A 281 5.70 22.11 -12.57
C ASP A 281 6.10 23.29 -11.68
N LYS A 282 5.10 24.01 -11.16
CA LYS A 282 5.32 25.11 -10.23
C LYS A 282 6.09 24.64 -8.98
N LEU A 283 5.68 23.54 -8.35
CA LEU A 283 6.34 23.02 -7.15
C LEU A 283 7.76 22.50 -7.44
N LEU A 284 7.97 21.85 -8.60
CA LEU A 284 9.31 21.44 -9.04
C LEU A 284 10.24 22.66 -9.16
N ASP A 285 9.77 23.75 -9.76
CA ASP A 285 10.56 24.98 -9.91
C ASP A 285 10.79 25.69 -8.56
N GLU A 286 9.74 25.84 -7.75
CA GLU A 286 9.82 26.48 -6.42
C GLU A 286 10.81 25.78 -5.49
N HIS A 287 10.91 24.46 -5.59
CA HIS A 287 11.82 23.66 -4.78
C HIS A 287 13.15 23.33 -5.47
N GLY A 288 13.35 23.71 -6.74
CA GLY A 288 14.58 23.45 -7.49
C GLY A 288 14.83 21.96 -7.75
N VAL A 289 13.77 21.19 -8.01
CA VAL A 289 13.84 19.75 -8.34
C VAL A 289 14.07 19.59 -9.85
N SER A 290 15.06 18.78 -10.23
CA SER A 290 15.35 18.51 -11.64
C SER A 290 14.17 17.81 -12.33
N ARG A 291 13.80 18.32 -13.51
CA ARG A 291 12.77 17.73 -14.37
C ARG A 291 13.29 16.56 -15.22
N VAL A 292 14.59 16.28 -15.18
CA VAL A 292 15.19 15.18 -15.93
C VAL A 292 14.97 13.89 -15.13
N LEU A 293 14.11 13.03 -15.66
CA LEU A 293 14.04 11.62 -15.27
C LEU A 293 15.19 10.90 -15.99
N TYR A 294 16.06 10.24 -15.24
CA TYR A 294 17.26 9.65 -15.81
C TYR A 294 16.90 8.44 -16.66
N ASP A 295 17.44 8.40 -17.87
CA ASP A 295 17.60 7.17 -18.64
C ASP A 295 19.02 6.64 -18.36
N PRO A 296 19.16 5.51 -17.63
CA PRO A 296 20.45 4.92 -17.30
C PRO A 296 21.34 4.67 -18.52
N ASP A 297 20.75 4.41 -19.69
CA ASP A 297 21.47 4.07 -20.93
C ASP A 297 21.99 5.31 -21.69
N SER A 298 21.47 6.50 -21.35
CA SER A 298 21.81 7.75 -22.04
C SER A 298 22.99 8.51 -21.42
N LEU A 299 23.46 8.10 -20.24
CA LEU A 299 24.41 8.85 -19.42
C LEU A 299 25.77 8.17 -19.37
N LYS A 300 26.85 8.95 -19.54
CA LYS A 300 28.22 8.43 -19.48
C LYS A 300 28.50 7.89 -18.07
N HIS A 301 28.70 6.58 -17.95
CA HIS A 301 29.17 5.95 -16.72
C HIS A 301 30.57 6.43 -16.36
N VAL A 302 30.78 6.66 -15.08
CA VAL A 302 32.10 6.93 -14.49
C VAL A 302 32.66 5.60 -14.02
N ALA A 303 33.94 5.33 -14.31
CA ALA A 303 34.62 4.15 -13.79
C ALA A 303 34.68 4.21 -12.25
N ARG A 304 34.65 3.06 -11.59
CA ARG A 304 34.50 2.98 -10.12
C ARG A 304 35.64 3.68 -9.39
N GLU A 305 36.85 3.53 -9.91
CA GLU A 305 38.06 4.18 -9.44
C GLU A 305 37.99 5.72 -9.45
N ASP A 306 37.12 6.31 -10.27
CA ASP A 306 37.02 7.75 -10.46
C ASP A 306 35.84 8.38 -9.71
N TRP A 307 34.92 7.60 -9.11
CA TRP A 307 33.69 8.13 -8.50
C TRP A 307 33.93 9.23 -7.48
N PHE A 308 35.00 9.10 -6.69
CA PHE A 308 35.37 10.03 -5.63
C PHE A 308 36.56 10.92 -6.01
N ALA A 309 36.94 10.96 -7.29
CA ALA A 309 38.02 11.84 -7.74
C ALA A 309 37.59 13.33 -7.65
N PRO A 310 38.51 14.25 -7.32
CA PRO A 310 38.23 15.68 -7.36
C PRO A 310 37.72 16.12 -8.74
N GLY A 311 36.60 16.84 -8.78
CA GLY A 311 35.95 17.29 -10.01
C GLY A 311 34.98 16.28 -10.64
N VAL A 312 34.98 15.03 -10.18
CA VAL A 312 34.02 13.99 -10.58
C VAL A 312 32.98 13.78 -9.48
N ILE A 313 33.42 13.80 -8.23
CA ILE A 313 32.55 13.68 -7.07
C ILE A 313 31.45 14.75 -7.06
N GLY A 314 30.21 14.32 -6.78
CA GLY A 314 29.03 15.19 -6.79
C GLY A 314 28.48 15.51 -8.17
N THR A 315 29.14 15.08 -9.25
CA THR A 315 28.55 15.14 -10.60
C THR A 315 27.41 14.13 -10.74
N GLU A 316 26.46 14.43 -11.63
CA GLU A 316 25.32 13.56 -11.89
C GLU A 316 25.75 12.18 -12.39
N SER A 317 26.74 12.11 -13.29
CA SER A 317 27.28 10.83 -13.79
C SER A 317 27.89 9.96 -12.68
N ALA A 318 28.56 10.57 -11.70
CA ALA A 318 29.13 9.84 -10.57
C ALA A 318 28.02 9.28 -9.65
N LYS A 319 27.03 10.11 -9.29
CA LYS A 319 25.87 9.68 -8.48
C LYS A 319 25.15 8.49 -9.10
N ILE A 320 24.91 8.56 -10.41
CA ILE A 320 24.21 7.50 -11.15
C ILE A 320 25.04 6.21 -11.18
N SER A 321 26.35 6.33 -11.40
CA SER A 321 27.23 5.17 -11.42
C SER A 321 27.26 4.46 -10.06
N VAL A 322 27.28 5.23 -8.96
CA VAL A 322 27.14 4.69 -7.60
C VAL A 322 25.78 4.05 -7.38
N ALA A 323 24.68 4.70 -7.81
CA ALA A 323 23.32 4.16 -7.65
C ALA A 323 23.12 2.85 -8.44
N LEU A 324 23.68 2.77 -9.65
CA LEU A 324 23.68 1.53 -10.44
C LEU A 324 24.50 0.43 -9.77
N GLU A 325 25.63 0.77 -9.14
CA GLU A 325 26.40 -0.22 -8.40
C GLU A 325 25.66 -0.71 -7.15
N ILE A 326 25.00 0.18 -6.41
CA ILE A 326 24.10 -0.19 -5.31
C ILE A 326 23.03 -1.16 -5.84
N SER A 327 22.40 -0.82 -6.97
CA SER A 327 21.40 -1.65 -7.63
C SER A 327 21.95 -3.03 -8.02
N ARG A 328 23.15 -3.15 -8.60
CA ARG A 328 23.79 -4.44 -8.93
C ARG A 328 23.99 -5.35 -7.72
N ASN A 329 24.21 -4.77 -6.55
CA ASN A 329 24.38 -5.52 -5.30
C ASN A 329 23.04 -5.92 -4.66
N TRP A 330 21.91 -5.41 -5.16
CA TRP A 330 20.58 -5.76 -4.66
C TRP A 330 20.04 -7.02 -5.32
N THR A 331 20.01 -8.12 -4.56
CA THR A 331 19.58 -9.42 -5.09
C THR A 331 18.12 -9.73 -4.75
N PRO A 332 17.45 -10.62 -5.53
CA PRO A 332 16.11 -11.10 -5.19
C PRO A 332 16.01 -11.69 -3.76
N LYS A 333 17.07 -12.39 -3.30
CA LYS A 333 17.14 -12.93 -1.93
C LYS A 333 17.16 -11.83 -0.87
N ALA A 334 17.90 -10.74 -1.09
CA ALA A 334 17.92 -9.59 -0.19
C ALA A 334 16.57 -8.87 -0.16
N ALA A 335 15.92 -8.79 -1.32
CA ALA A 335 14.58 -8.24 -1.52
C ALA A 335 13.46 -9.11 -0.92
N GLY A 336 13.73 -10.37 -0.58
CA GLY A 336 12.73 -11.31 -0.06
C GLY A 336 11.82 -11.89 -1.15
N ILE A 337 12.23 -11.82 -2.42
CA ILE A 337 11.48 -12.32 -3.57
C ILE A 337 11.83 -13.80 -3.81
N GLY A 338 10.81 -14.61 -4.12
CA GLY A 338 10.95 -16.05 -4.38
C GLY A 338 10.81 -16.95 -3.15
N ALA A 339 10.17 -16.45 -2.08
CA ALA A 339 10.02 -17.15 -0.79
C ALA A 339 11.33 -17.68 -0.18
N PRO A 340 12.41 -16.87 -0.12
CA PRO A 340 13.65 -17.27 0.53
C PRO A 340 13.45 -17.50 2.03
N THR A 341 14.22 -18.40 2.59
CA THR A 341 14.25 -18.62 4.04
C THR A 341 14.90 -17.43 4.77
N VAL A 342 14.64 -17.27 6.07
CA VAL A 342 15.31 -16.25 6.90
C VAL A 342 16.83 -16.39 6.85
N GLU A 343 17.31 -17.63 6.79
CA GLU A 343 18.72 -18.02 6.70
C GLU A 343 19.36 -17.61 5.36
N GLU A 344 18.56 -17.37 4.32
CA GLU A 344 19.02 -16.87 3.02
C GLU A 344 18.92 -15.35 2.91
N THR A 345 17.83 -14.77 3.40
CA THR A 345 17.60 -13.33 3.32
C THR A 345 18.56 -12.54 4.21
N GLY A 346 18.85 -13.03 5.42
CA GLY A 346 19.76 -12.37 6.36
C GLY A 346 21.15 -12.13 5.76
N PRO A 347 21.86 -13.18 5.32
CA PRO A 347 23.17 -13.04 4.69
C PRO A 347 23.17 -12.19 3.43
N ALA A 348 22.12 -12.28 2.59
CA ALA A 348 22.00 -11.47 1.38
C ALA A 348 21.91 -9.97 1.71
N ARG A 349 21.13 -9.60 2.74
CA ARG A 349 21.07 -8.21 3.23
C ARG A 349 22.38 -7.76 3.87
N SER A 350 23.06 -8.64 4.60
CA SER A 350 24.38 -8.34 5.17
C SER A 350 25.45 -8.13 4.09
N ALA A 351 25.41 -8.88 2.99
CA ALA A 351 26.31 -8.68 1.85
C ALA A 351 26.06 -7.33 1.18
N PHE A 352 24.79 -6.95 0.97
CA PHE A 352 24.41 -5.65 0.45
C PHE A 352 24.90 -4.49 1.35
N LEU A 353 24.67 -4.58 2.67
CA LEU A 353 25.18 -3.61 3.64
C LEU A 353 26.69 -3.41 3.53
N ARG A 354 27.43 -4.53 3.38
CA ARG A 354 28.88 -4.49 3.24
C ARG A 354 29.31 -3.78 1.96
N ALA A 355 28.66 -4.08 0.83
CA ALA A 355 28.97 -3.43 -0.45
C ALA A 355 28.80 -1.90 -0.38
N VAL A 356 27.70 -1.41 0.21
CA VAL A 356 27.49 0.05 0.39
C VAL A 356 28.50 0.65 1.38
N SER A 357 28.85 -0.09 2.43
CA SER A 357 29.87 0.34 3.40
C SER A 357 31.26 0.42 2.77
N GLU A 358 31.60 -0.49 1.85
CA GLU A 358 32.85 -0.48 1.08
C GLU A 358 32.95 0.78 0.21
N MET A 359 31.88 1.18 -0.48
CA MET A 359 31.85 2.45 -1.23
C MET A 359 32.12 3.66 -0.32
N SER A 360 31.63 3.61 0.92
CA SER A 360 31.88 4.67 1.90
C SER A 360 33.33 4.70 2.36
N ALA A 361 33.96 3.53 2.51
CA ALA A 361 35.38 3.42 2.81
C ALA A 361 36.27 3.86 1.63
N GLU A 362 35.84 3.61 0.39
CA GLU A 362 36.49 4.12 -0.82
C GLU A 362 36.47 5.66 -0.86
N ALA A 363 35.34 6.28 -0.50
CA ALA A 363 35.24 7.73 -0.37
C ALA A 363 36.20 8.30 0.69
N ASP A 364 36.28 7.64 1.86
CA ASP A 364 37.21 8.03 2.92
C ASP A 364 38.67 7.91 2.45
N ALA A 365 39.02 6.82 1.77
CA ALA A 365 40.36 6.58 1.21
C ALA A 365 40.75 7.59 0.12
N ALA A 366 39.78 8.09 -0.64
CA ALA A 366 39.96 9.16 -1.63
C ALA A 366 40.06 10.56 -1.00
N GLY A 367 40.00 10.69 0.33
CA GLY A 367 40.00 11.98 1.03
C GLY A 367 38.70 12.76 0.87
N GLN A 368 37.61 12.10 0.46
CA GLN A 368 36.29 12.69 0.21
C GLN A 368 35.25 12.21 1.22
N GLY A 369 35.61 12.05 2.50
CA GLY A 369 34.73 11.43 3.50
C GLY A 369 33.34 12.08 3.62
N ILE A 370 33.25 13.41 3.67
CA ILE A 370 31.96 14.12 3.75
C ILE A 370 31.22 14.07 2.40
N ALA A 371 31.84 14.60 1.34
CA ALA A 371 31.22 14.72 0.02
C ALA A 371 30.82 13.36 -0.57
N GLY A 372 31.61 12.32 -0.34
CA GLY A 372 31.35 10.97 -0.84
C GLY A 372 30.19 10.31 -0.11
N ARG A 373 30.08 10.50 1.21
CA ARG A 373 28.93 10.00 1.99
C ARG A 373 27.63 10.70 1.64
N LEU A 374 27.66 12.00 1.38
CA LEU A 374 26.51 12.74 0.84
C LEU A 374 26.09 12.18 -0.52
N MET A 375 27.05 11.97 -1.43
CA MET A 375 26.79 11.39 -2.75
C MET A 375 26.23 9.97 -2.66
N ILE A 376 26.75 9.13 -1.76
CA ILE A 376 26.25 7.76 -1.52
C ILE A 376 24.83 7.80 -0.95
N ASN A 377 24.51 8.74 -0.06
CA ASN A 377 23.13 8.91 0.43
C ASN A 377 22.17 9.31 -0.70
N GLU A 378 22.56 10.27 -1.56
CA GLU A 378 21.77 10.60 -2.75
C GLU A 378 21.59 9.38 -3.68
N ALA A 379 22.65 8.60 -3.88
CA ALA A 379 22.59 7.37 -4.69
C ALA A 379 21.69 6.28 -4.07
N LEU A 380 21.72 6.12 -2.74
CA LEU A 380 20.82 5.24 -2.01
C LEU A 380 19.36 5.66 -2.21
N ASP A 381 19.09 6.97 -2.19
CA ASP A 381 17.74 7.50 -2.39
C ASP A 381 17.26 7.28 -3.82
N LEU A 382 18.12 7.48 -4.82
CA LEU A 382 17.83 7.19 -6.24
C LEU A 382 17.57 5.70 -6.50
N PHE A 383 18.32 4.82 -5.85
CA PHE A 383 18.07 3.38 -5.90
C PHE A 383 16.76 3.00 -5.17
N GLN A 384 16.54 3.54 -3.97
CA GLN A 384 15.39 3.26 -3.12
C GLN A 384 14.08 3.70 -3.78
N SER A 385 14.08 4.86 -4.41
CA SER A 385 12.93 5.36 -5.17
C SER A 385 12.65 4.45 -6.37
N GLY A 386 13.68 3.83 -6.96
CA GLY A 386 13.62 3.09 -8.21
C GLY A 386 13.95 3.93 -9.45
N ASP A 387 14.48 5.15 -9.27
CA ASP A 387 14.88 6.02 -10.39
C ASP A 387 16.10 5.48 -11.14
N ILE A 388 16.98 4.78 -10.41
CA ILE A 388 18.18 4.17 -10.99
C ILE A 388 18.24 2.72 -10.57
N ARG A 389 18.03 1.86 -11.56
CA ARG A 389 18.17 0.41 -11.41
C ARG A 389 18.78 -0.19 -12.65
N THR A 390 19.47 -1.31 -12.46
CA THR A 390 19.81 -2.19 -13.55
C THR A 390 18.59 -2.97 -14.03
N THR A 391 18.67 -3.48 -15.25
CA THR A 391 17.63 -4.32 -15.85
C THR A 391 17.27 -5.51 -14.98
N GLU A 392 18.25 -6.12 -14.30
CA GLU A 392 18.04 -7.30 -13.44
C GLU A 392 17.30 -6.99 -12.15
N THR A 393 17.26 -5.72 -11.74
CA THR A 393 16.65 -5.29 -10.48
C THR A 393 15.47 -4.35 -10.65
N ALA A 394 15.12 -4.02 -11.90
CA ALA A 394 14.01 -3.12 -12.25
C ALA A 394 12.71 -3.52 -11.53
N ASP A 395 12.40 -4.82 -11.48
CA ASP A 395 11.15 -5.36 -10.93
C ASP A 395 11.23 -5.75 -9.44
N LEU A 396 12.37 -5.61 -8.78
CA LEU A 396 12.50 -5.94 -7.37
C LEU A 396 11.82 -4.87 -6.48
N PRO A 397 11.33 -5.17 -5.28
CA PRO A 397 11.01 -4.10 -4.34
C PRO A 397 12.31 -3.39 -3.92
N GLY A 398 12.20 -2.12 -3.51
CA GLY A 398 13.29 -1.39 -2.87
C GLY A 398 13.70 -2.04 -1.53
N MET A 399 14.67 -1.44 -0.85
CA MET A 399 15.10 -1.90 0.47
C MET A 399 13.94 -1.79 1.47
N PRO A 400 13.84 -2.70 2.46
CA PRO A 400 13.03 -2.46 3.65
C PRO A 400 13.40 -1.12 4.28
N GLY A 401 12.41 -0.35 4.77
CA GLY A 401 12.64 1.02 5.29
C GLY A 401 13.75 1.08 6.34
N TRP A 402 13.74 0.16 7.31
CA TRP A 402 14.78 0.07 8.34
C TRP A 402 16.20 -0.09 7.77
N LEU A 403 16.35 -0.79 6.64
CA LEU A 403 17.66 -1.05 6.04
C LEU A 403 18.20 0.22 5.36
N HIS A 404 17.31 0.94 4.65
CA HIS A 404 17.62 2.24 4.07
C HIS A 404 18.00 3.25 5.16
N ASP A 405 17.21 3.31 6.24
CA ASP A 405 17.47 4.20 7.38
C ASP A 405 18.80 3.90 8.06
N VAL A 406 19.14 2.62 8.26
CA VAL A 406 20.44 2.21 8.85
C VAL A 406 21.60 2.72 8.00
N LEU A 407 21.56 2.52 6.68
CA LEU A 407 22.62 2.96 5.77
C LEU A 407 22.77 4.48 5.77
N ARG A 408 21.65 5.19 5.61
CA ARG A 408 21.63 6.66 5.56
C ARG A 408 22.11 7.28 6.86
N ASN A 409 21.59 6.82 8.00
CA ASN A 409 21.96 7.34 9.31
C ASN A 409 23.41 7.01 9.70
N THR A 410 23.94 5.89 9.22
CA THR A 410 25.36 5.56 9.42
C THR A 410 26.25 6.58 8.72
N ASN A 411 25.93 6.95 7.48
CA ASN A 411 26.65 7.98 6.74
C ASN A 411 26.52 9.36 7.39
N LEU A 412 25.30 9.76 7.77
CA LEU A 412 25.05 11.06 8.40
C LEU A 412 25.76 11.21 9.75
N ARG A 413 25.75 10.17 10.58
CA ARG A 413 26.49 10.17 11.85
C ARG A 413 27.98 10.37 11.61
N LYS A 414 28.54 9.69 10.60
CA LYS A 414 29.96 9.81 10.29
C LYS A 414 30.32 11.20 9.75
N ILE A 415 29.43 11.83 8.98
CA ILE A 415 29.59 13.21 8.54
C ILE A 415 29.66 14.14 9.76
N ALA A 416 28.72 14.05 10.70
CA ALA A 416 28.73 14.85 11.93
C ALA A 416 30.04 14.68 12.73
N GLU A 417 30.51 13.43 12.88
CA GLU A 417 31.82 13.14 13.51
C GLU A 417 32.99 13.83 12.77
N LEU A 418 32.99 13.83 11.44
CA LEU A 418 34.05 14.46 10.62
C LEU A 418 33.98 15.99 10.64
N GLU A 419 32.79 16.55 10.82
CA GLU A 419 32.55 17.99 10.94
C GLU A 419 32.86 18.52 12.36
N GLY A 420 33.14 17.63 13.32
CA GLY A 420 33.43 17.99 14.71
C GLY A 420 32.18 18.30 15.53
N GLU A 421 31.00 17.94 15.03
CA GLU A 421 29.75 17.98 15.77
C GLU A 421 29.66 16.73 16.64
N THR A 422 29.99 16.85 17.93
CA THR A 422 29.74 15.76 18.89
C THR A 422 28.24 15.48 18.99
N PRO A 423 27.80 14.20 18.97
CA PRO A 423 26.38 13.83 18.98
C PRO A 423 25.61 14.25 20.23
#